data_AF-A0A285UBP7-F1
#
_entry.id   AF-A0A285UBP7-F1
#
_cell.length_a   1.000
_cell.length_b   1.000
_cell.length_c   1.000
_cell.angle_alpha   90.00
_cell.angle_beta   90.00
_cell.angle_gamma   90.00
#
_symmetry.space_group_name_H-M   'P 1'
#
loop_
_entity.id
_entity.type
_entity.pdbx_description
1 polymer ?
#
loop_
_entity_poly.entity_id
_entity_poly.type
_entity_poly.pdbx_seq_one_letter_code
_entity_poly.pdbx_strand_id
1 'polypeptide(L)'
;MNQHYREELSLVFQALLGILLTAIFAHVMFLTQSVFPWYSVFVFGIILAIVAYLLFRKRVIPFISFTILFTFVYSIAYNFGVLFPLHS
;
A
#
# COMPACT_ATOMS: atom_id res chain seq x y z
N MET A 1 -21.36 -19.61 -10.54
CA MET A 1 -20.94 -18.19 -10.72
C MET A 1 -20.35 -18.03 -12.10
N ASN A 2 -20.76 -17.00 -12.84
CA ASN A 2 -20.27 -16.72 -14.19
C ASN A 2 -18.76 -16.41 -14.16
N GLN A 3 -18.03 -16.75 -15.22
CA GLN A 3 -16.57 -16.60 -15.26
C GLN A 3 -16.13 -15.13 -15.13
N HIS A 4 -16.91 -14.22 -15.70
CA HIS A 4 -16.71 -12.77 -15.59
C HIS A 4 -16.73 -12.28 -14.12
N TYR A 5 -17.73 -12.68 -13.33
CA TYR A 5 -17.82 -12.29 -11.91
C TYR A 5 -16.63 -12.79 -11.08
N ARG A 6 -16.06 -13.95 -11.41
CA ARG A 6 -14.87 -14.46 -10.72
C ARG A 6 -13.64 -13.63 -11.02
N GLU A 7 -13.53 -13.10 -12.23
CA GLU A 7 -12.39 -12.25 -12.61
C GLU A 7 -12.47 -10.89 -11.93
N GLU A 8 -13.64 -10.23 -11.93
CA GLU A 8 -13.82 -8.95 -11.24
C GLU A 8 -13.54 -9.07 -9.73
N LEU A 9 -14.10 -10.10 -9.09
CA LEU A 9 -13.88 -10.33 -7.66
C LEU A 9 -12.40 -10.56 -7.35
N SER A 10 -11.66 -11.22 -8.24
CA SER A 10 -10.22 -11.41 -8.09
C SER A 10 -9.45 -10.09 -8.13
N LEU A 11 -9.82 -9.15 -9.01
CA LEU A 11 -9.19 -7.82 -9.08
C LEU A 11 -9.47 -7.00 -7.82
N VAL A 12 -10.69 -7.08 -7.27
CA VAL A 12 -11.06 -6.42 -6.00
C VAL A 12 -10.25 -6.99 -4.83
N PHE A 13 -10.13 -8.32 -4.74
CA PHE A 13 -9.31 -8.97 -3.71
C PHE A 13 -7.84 -8.55 -3.81
N GLN A 14 -7.30 -8.46 -5.02
CA GLN A 14 -5.94 -7.95 -5.23
C GLN A 14 -5.77 -6.53 -4.73
N ALA A 15 -6.70 -5.62 -5.05
CA ALA A 15 -6.64 -4.25 -4.54
C ALA A 15 -6.69 -4.22 -3.00
N LEU A 16 -7.64 -4.95 -2.39
CA LEU A 16 -7.78 -5.03 -0.93
C LEU A 16 -6.54 -5.61 -0.26
N LEU A 17 -5.91 -6.63 -0.84
CA LEU A 17 -4.71 -7.24 -0.29
C LEU A 17 -3.51 -6.28 -0.33
N GLY A 18 -3.36 -5.50 -1.41
CA GLY A 18 -2.32 -4.47 -1.51
C GLY A 18 -2.51 -3.35 -0.47
N ILE A 19 -3.75 -2.89 -0.30
CA ILE A 19 -4.10 -1.91 0.75
C ILE A 19 -3.78 -2.47 2.13
N LEU A 20 -4.26 -3.68 2.43
CA LEU A 20 -4.12 -4.30 3.75
C LEU A 20 -2.65 -4.49 4.15
N LEU A 21 -1.82 -5.03 3.25
CA LEU A 21 -0.40 -5.25 3.53
C LEU A 21 0.33 -3.93 3.77
N THR A 22 0.06 -2.92 2.95
CA THR A 22 0.66 -1.58 3.09
C THR A 22 0.21 -0.93 4.40
N ALA A 23 -1.07 -1.05 4.75
CA ALA A 23 -1.63 -0.51 5.99
C ALA A 23 -1.01 -1.16 7.24
N ILE A 24 -0.90 -2.49 7.28
CA ILE A 24 -0.28 -3.21 8.39
C ILE A 24 1.18 -2.77 8.56
N PHE A 25 1.94 -2.73 7.47
CA PHE A 25 3.34 -2.32 7.54
C PHE A 25 3.51 -0.88 8.02
N ALA A 26 2.74 0.05 7.45
CA ALA A 26 2.77 1.45 7.86
C ALA A 26 2.38 1.61 9.34
N HIS A 27 1.36 0.89 9.80
CA HIS A 27 0.92 0.96 11.18
C HIS A 27 1.96 0.39 12.15
N VAL A 28 2.60 -0.74 11.82
CA VAL A 28 3.69 -1.29 12.62
C VAL A 28 4.87 -0.32 12.68
N MET A 29 5.22 0.33 11.57
CA MET A 29 6.28 1.34 11.54
C MET A 29 5.94 2.54 12.44
N PHE A 30 4.69 2.99 12.45
CA PHE A 30 4.22 4.04 13.34
C PHE A 30 4.32 3.65 14.82
N LEU A 31 4.04 2.40 15.18
CA LEU A 31 4.08 1.93 16.57
C LEU A 31 5.50 1.65 17.09
N THR A 32 6.43 1.30 16.20
CA THR A 32 7.77 0.82 16.58
C THR A 32 8.86 1.89 16.50
N GLN A 33 8.62 2.97 15.74
CA GLN A 33 9.60 4.02 15.52
C GLN A 33 9.18 5.31 16.21
N SER A 34 10.12 6.01 16.84
CA SER A 34 9.87 7.31 17.47
C SER A 34 9.51 8.40 16.45
N VAL A 35 10.05 8.29 15.23
CA VAL A 35 9.73 9.13 14.07
C VAL A 35 9.30 8.22 12.93
N PHE A 36 8.18 8.52 12.31
CA PHE A 36 7.63 7.68 11.24
C PHE A 36 8.56 7.62 10.02
N PRO A 37 9.07 6.43 9.65
CA PRO A 37 10.03 6.29 8.55
C PRO A 37 9.31 6.18 7.20
N TRP A 38 8.86 7.32 6.65
CA TRP A 38 8.13 7.34 5.37
C TRP A 38 8.88 6.66 4.21
N TYR A 39 10.21 6.76 4.18
CA TYR A 39 11.04 6.11 3.17
C TYR A 39 10.96 4.58 3.24
N SER A 40 10.86 3.98 4.44
CA SER A 40 10.74 2.53 4.61
C SER A 40 9.42 2.02 4.07
N VAL A 41 8.34 2.76 4.30
CA VAL A 41 7.00 2.44 3.75
C VAL A 41 7.01 2.55 2.22
N PHE A 42 7.71 3.56 1.69
CA PHE A 42 7.88 3.72 0.25
C PHE A 42 8.64 2.57 -0.41
N VAL A 43 9.81 2.22 0.15
CA VAL A 43 10.64 1.11 -0.34
C VAL A 43 9.88 -0.22 -0.22
N PHE A 44 9.16 -0.44 0.89
CA PHE A 44 8.32 -1.63 1.06
C PHE A 44 7.24 -1.74 -0.02
N GLY A 45 6.51 -0.65 -0.30
CA GLY A 45 5.48 -0.62 -1.34
C GLY A 45 6.02 -0.95 -2.74
N ILE A 46 7.20 -0.41 -3.08
CA ILE A 46 7.87 -0.72 -4.36
C ILE A 46 8.32 -2.18 -4.43
N ILE A 47 8.99 -2.69 -3.40
CA ILE A 47 9.45 -4.08 -3.38
C ILE A 47 8.25 -5.03 -3.45
N LEU A 48 7.19 -4.75 -2.72
CA LEU A 48 5.97 -5.55 -2.72
C LEU A 48 5.31 -5.57 -4.11
N ALA A 49 5.29 -4.42 -4.80
CA ALA A 49 4.83 -4.33 -6.18
C ALA A 49 5.68 -5.16 -7.15
N ILE A 50 7.01 -5.13 -7.02
CA ILE A 50 7.93 -5.93 -7.85
C ILE A 50 7.73 -7.42 -7.59
N VAL A 51 7.66 -7.84 -6.33
CA VAL A 51 7.42 -9.25 -5.95
C VAL A 51 6.08 -9.73 -6.51
N ALA A 52 5.02 -8.94 -6.38
CA ALA A 52 3.72 -9.28 -6.94
C ALA A 52 3.76 -9.38 -8.48
N TYR A 53 4.47 -8.47 -9.15
CA TYR A 53 4.70 -8.53 -10.59
C TYR A 53 5.39 -9.82 -11.03
N LEU A 54 6.46 -10.20 -10.34
CA LEU A 54 7.20 -11.43 -10.65
C LEU A 54 6.39 -12.69 -10.38
N LEU A 55 5.61 -12.72 -9.29
CA LEU A 55 4.88 -13.91 -8.85
C LEU A 55 3.63 -14.19 -9.71
N PHE A 56 2.91 -13.15 -10.12
CA PHE A 56 1.60 -13.28 -10.77
C PHE A 56 1.57 -12.81 -12.24
N ARG A 57 2.68 -12.25 -12.76
CA ARG A 57 2.95 -11.83 -14.16
C ARG A 57 1.95 -10.89 -14.83
N LYS A 58 0.70 -11.31 -15.07
CA LYS A 58 -0.25 -10.63 -15.98
C LYS A 58 -1.44 -9.96 -15.30
N ARG A 59 -1.80 -10.32 -14.07
CA ARG A 59 -3.00 -9.79 -13.39
C ARG A 59 -2.64 -9.25 -12.00
N VAL A 60 -1.81 -8.22 -11.93
CA VAL A 60 -1.46 -7.54 -10.66
C VAL A 60 -1.45 -6.03 -10.78
N ILE A 61 -1.88 -5.49 -11.91
CA ILE A 61 -1.99 -4.04 -12.10
C ILE A 61 -2.83 -3.41 -10.99
N PRO A 62 -4.01 -3.95 -10.58
CA PRO A 62 -4.76 -3.38 -9.47
C PRO A 62 -3.97 -3.43 -8.15
N PHE A 63 -3.37 -4.58 -7.83
CA PHE A 63 -2.55 -4.73 -6.63
C PHE A 63 -1.44 -3.67 -6.55
N ILE A 64 -0.67 -3.51 -7.64
CA ILE A 64 0.45 -2.58 -7.73
C ILE A 64 -0.03 -1.14 -7.61
N SER A 65 -1.05 -0.75 -8.39
CA SER A 65 -1.59 0.62 -8.36
C SER A 65 -2.10 1.01 -6.98
N PHE A 66 -2.86 0.13 -6.33
CA PHE A 66 -3.37 0.39 -4.99
C PHE A 66 -2.28 0.38 -3.93
N THR A 67 -1.27 -0.51 -4.04
CA THR A 67 -0.12 -0.53 -3.13
C THR A 67 0.65 0.79 -3.21
N ILE A 68 0.97 1.27 -4.41
CA ILE A 68 1.68 2.54 -4.59
C ILE A 68 0.84 3.71 -4.09
N LEU A 69 -0.44 3.78 -4.48
CA LEU A 69 -1.35 4.85 -4.06
C LEU A 69 -1.45 4.92 -2.53
N PHE A 70 -1.70 3.80 -1.86
CA PHE A 70 -1.86 3.78 -0.41
C PHE A 70 -0.55 3.96 0.35
N THR A 71 0.58 3.60 -0.26
CA THR A 71 1.91 3.94 0.26
C THR A 71 2.07 5.46 0.39
N PHE A 72 1.66 6.22 -0.63
CA PHE A 72 1.65 7.68 -0.56
C PHE A 72 0.65 8.20 0.47
N VAL A 73 -0.58 7.66 0.49
CA VAL A 73 -1.63 8.07 1.43
C VAL A 73 -1.17 7.89 2.88
N TYR A 74 -0.64 6.72 3.25
CA TYR A 74 -0.17 6.47 4.61
C TYR A 74 1.08 7.28 4.95
N SER A 75 1.98 7.50 3.98
CA SER A 75 3.13 8.37 4.20
C SER A 75 2.69 9.79 4.53
N ILE A 76 1.68 10.34 3.85
CA ILE A 76 1.15 11.67 4.15
C ILE A 76 0.38 11.65 5.47
N ALA A 77 -0.50 10.67 5.69
CA ALA A 77 -1.35 10.59 6.87
C ALA A 77 -0.53 10.53 8.18
N TYR A 78 0.52 9.71 8.22
CA TYR A 78 1.36 9.57 9.41
C TYR A 78 2.41 10.69 9.56
N ASN A 79 2.69 11.48 8.52
CA ASN A 79 3.54 12.67 8.60
C ASN A 79 2.76 13.99 8.56
N PHE A 80 1.43 13.95 8.70
CA PHE A 80 0.59 15.12 8.45
C PHE A 80 0.96 16.32 9.34
N GLY A 81 1.24 16.08 10.62
CA GLY A 81 1.67 17.13 11.56
C GLY A 81 3.06 17.71 11.28
N VAL A 82 3.92 16.98 10.55
CA VAL A 82 5.23 17.47 10.10
C VAL A 82 5.11 18.23 8.79
N LEU A 83 4.27 17.77 7.87
CA LEU A 83 4.05 18.39 6.55
C LEU A 83 3.21 19.66 6.63
N PHE A 84 2.23 19.68 7.53
CA PHE A 84 1.36 20.82 7.80
C PHE A 84 1.53 21.20 9.27
N PRO A 85 2.67 21.82 9.64
CA PRO A 85 2.82 22.38 10.97
C PRO A 85 1.73 23.44 11.13
N LEU A 86 0.73 23.12 11.96
CA LEU A 86 -0.24 24.11 12.40
C LEU A 86 0.57 25.12 13.22
N HIS A 87 0.89 26.27 12.61
CA HIS A 87 1.48 27.39 13.33
C HIS A 87 0.51 27.78 14.45
N SER A 88 0.82 27.36 15.67
CA SER A 88 0.23 27.87 16.92
C SER A 88 1.21 28.86 17.54
#